data_AF-A0A7J3L2Q3-F1
#
_entry.id   AF-A0A7J3L2Q3-F1
#
_cell.length_a   1.000
_cell.length_b   1.000
_cell.length_c   1.000
_cell.angle_alpha   90.00
_cell.angle_beta   90.00
_cell.angle_gamma   90.00
#
_symmetry.space_group_name_H-M   'P 1'
#
loop_
_entity.id
_entity.type
_entity.pdbx_description
1 polymer ?
#
loop_
_entity_poly.entity_id
_entity_poly.type
_entity_poly.pdbx_seq_one_letter_code
_entity_poly.pdbx_strand_id
1 'polypeptide(L)'
;MSIMDGRYYTPLAIILAIIVIAIAIWGGVTFAAASGIIWERGPQVWSWGAAFLSLGFDFWRIVAGILWIVGTVLFIMELSGRTIKGKKLVKQMIKWDSIDIAIAALAAAIYGGGLVVTAGLIVIPGFTWIRPANMLAPVFGILFGIPGCIGLAFGNLIADALGGYLGFGSIGGFIGNFLLGYIPYKFMRDHSLRSSKSIFDFYLWGVLVSSLWCALYISWWLDVAQPLVGLPPLFIWGWFAPFVFVNNAIVTAIVGPALGYVLYPVVKKWGLHWSDRVTFAE
;
A
#
# COMPACT_ATOMS: atom_id res chain seq x y z
N MET A 1 13.88 -14.08 -26.19
CA MET A 1 13.94 -13.09 -25.10
C MET A 1 15.17 -12.24 -25.34
N SER A 2 14.98 -11.06 -25.94
CA SER A 2 16.05 -10.28 -26.57
C SER A 2 16.88 -9.54 -25.53
N ILE A 3 18.22 -9.64 -25.65
CA ILE A 3 19.23 -8.96 -24.83
C ILE A 3 19.12 -7.43 -24.92
N MET A 4 18.29 -6.89 -25.82
CA MET A 4 18.09 -5.45 -26.03
C MET A 4 17.11 -4.79 -25.04
N ASP A 5 16.25 -5.51 -24.33
CA ASP A 5 15.29 -4.90 -23.40
C ASP A 5 15.92 -4.44 -22.07
N GLY A 6 16.93 -5.16 -21.56
CA GLY A 6 17.48 -4.91 -20.22
C GLY A 6 18.24 -3.59 -20.08
N ARG A 7 18.87 -3.11 -21.17
CA ARG A 7 19.73 -1.90 -21.14
C ARG A 7 18.94 -0.59 -21.06
N TYR A 8 17.72 -0.54 -21.58
CA TYR A 8 16.88 0.66 -21.53
C TYR A 8 16.18 0.83 -20.18
N TYR A 9 15.80 -0.28 -19.53
CA TYR A 9 15.15 -0.23 -18.21
C TYR A 9 16.11 0.12 -17.08
N THR A 10 17.41 -0.17 -17.19
CA THR A 10 18.38 0.17 -16.13
C THR A 10 18.43 1.67 -15.82
N PRO A 11 18.67 2.58 -16.79
CA PRO A 11 18.65 4.01 -16.49
C PRO A 11 17.27 4.48 -16.02
N LEU A 12 16.18 3.97 -16.61
CA LEU A 12 14.81 4.33 -16.19
C LEU A 12 14.50 3.89 -14.76
N ALA A 13 14.88 2.69 -14.36
CA ALA A 13 14.70 2.17 -13.02
C ALA A 13 15.47 3.01 -12.00
N ILE A 14 16.71 3.39 -12.31
CA ILE A 14 17.54 4.24 -11.46
C ILE A 14 16.93 5.63 -11.32
N ILE A 15 16.53 6.25 -12.44
CA ILE A 15 15.92 7.58 -12.45
C ILE A 15 14.62 7.57 -11.64
N LEU A 16 13.73 6.59 -11.88
CA LEU A 16 12.49 6.48 -11.13
C LEU A 16 12.76 6.25 -9.64
N ALA A 17 13.67 5.35 -9.29
CA ALA A 17 14.03 5.10 -7.90
C ALA A 17 14.53 6.37 -7.20
N ILE A 18 15.46 7.11 -7.83
CA ILE A 18 15.99 8.37 -7.29
C ILE A 18 14.87 9.39 -7.09
N ILE A 19 14.00 9.58 -8.10
CA ILE A 19 12.90 10.54 -8.03
C ILE A 19 11.94 10.15 -6.89
N VAL A 20 11.53 8.89 -6.82
CA VAL A 20 10.57 8.41 -5.81
C VAL A 20 11.15 8.52 -4.40
N ILE A 21 12.42 8.14 -4.21
CA ILE A 21 13.10 8.28 -2.92
C ILE A 21 13.22 9.76 -2.55
N ALA A 22 13.64 10.62 -3.48
CA ALA A 22 13.78 12.05 -3.24
C ALA A 22 12.44 12.70 -2.86
N ILE A 23 11.36 12.37 -3.57
CA ILE A 23 10.01 12.85 -3.27
C ILE A 23 9.55 12.38 -1.90
N ALA A 24 9.78 11.11 -1.56
CA ALA A 24 9.38 10.54 -0.28
C ALA A 24 10.16 11.14 0.90
N ILE A 25 11.48 11.30 0.75
CA ILE A 25 12.34 11.98 1.73
C ILE A 25 11.92 13.44 1.88
N TRP A 26 11.71 14.15 0.77
CA TRP A 26 11.28 15.54 0.80
C TRP A 26 9.92 15.70 1.52
N GLY A 27 8.97 14.80 1.26
CA GLY A 27 7.72 14.74 2.00
C GLY A 27 7.90 14.50 3.49
N GLY A 28 8.77 13.57 3.88
CA GLY A 28 9.07 13.29 5.28
C GLY A 28 9.73 14.47 6.00
N VAL A 29 10.72 15.12 5.37
CA VAL A 29 11.45 16.26 5.94
C VAL A 29 10.56 17.48 6.07
N THR A 30 9.81 17.82 5.02
CA THR A 30 8.86 18.96 5.08
C THR A 30 7.74 18.72 6.07
N PHE A 31 7.29 17.47 6.21
CA PHE A 31 6.32 17.09 7.24
C PHE A 31 6.90 17.29 8.65
N ALA A 32 8.12 16.81 8.91
CA ALA A 32 8.78 16.97 10.20
C ALA A 32 8.98 18.44 10.60
N ALA A 33 9.22 19.33 9.62
CA ALA A 33 9.34 20.76 9.85
C ALA A 33 8.01 21.46 10.14
N ALA A 34 6.89 20.94 9.59
CA ALA A 34 5.58 21.55 9.69
C ALA A 34 4.69 20.92 10.78
N SER A 35 4.93 19.66 11.17
CA SER A 35 4.01 18.84 11.98
C SER A 35 3.60 19.48 13.30
N GLY A 36 4.51 20.23 13.95
CA GLY A 36 4.24 20.92 15.22
C GLY A 36 3.25 22.07 15.14
N ILE A 37 2.99 22.63 13.95
CA ILE A 37 2.13 23.81 13.77
C ILE A 37 0.86 23.52 12.94
N ILE A 38 0.68 22.29 12.44
CA ILE A 38 -0.49 21.93 11.61
C ILE A 38 -1.79 22.05 12.40
N TRP A 39 -1.82 21.69 13.68
CA TRP A 39 -3.03 21.80 14.51
C TRP A 39 -3.46 23.26 14.72
N GLU A 40 -2.52 24.19 14.81
CA GLU A 40 -2.79 25.61 15.06
C GLU A 40 -3.13 26.37 13.77
N ARG A 41 -2.41 26.08 12.68
CA ARG A 41 -2.44 26.88 11.45
C ARG A 41 -3.12 26.16 10.29
N GLY A 42 -3.48 24.90 10.45
CA GLY A 42 -4.09 24.06 9.41
C GLY A 42 -3.06 23.37 8.50
N PRO A 43 -3.48 22.35 7.73
CA PRO A 43 -2.60 21.50 6.92
C PRO A 43 -1.86 22.20 5.77
N GLN A 44 -2.34 23.37 5.34
CA GLN A 44 -1.73 24.15 4.27
C GLN A 44 -0.33 24.68 4.60
N VAL A 45 0.08 24.67 5.88
CA VAL A 45 1.47 25.00 6.26
C VAL A 45 2.48 23.95 5.81
N TRP A 46 2.02 22.73 5.57
CA TRP A 46 2.83 21.68 4.96
C TRP A 46 2.70 21.73 3.45
N SER A 47 3.81 21.70 2.72
CA SER A 47 3.85 21.82 1.25
C SER A 47 2.98 20.78 0.55
N TRP A 48 2.95 19.54 1.02
CA TRP A 48 2.08 18.50 0.47
C TRP A 48 0.62 18.75 0.80
N GLY A 49 0.32 19.24 2.00
CA GLY A 49 -1.04 19.61 2.36
C GLY A 49 -1.56 20.74 1.47
N ALA A 50 -0.76 21.79 1.26
CA ALA A 50 -1.08 22.85 0.31
C ALA A 50 -1.28 22.32 -1.12
N ALA A 51 -0.41 21.41 -1.59
CA ALA A 51 -0.50 20.82 -2.93
C ALA A 51 -1.74 19.94 -3.11
N PHE A 52 -2.15 19.19 -2.09
CA PHE A 52 -3.41 18.45 -2.14
C PHE A 52 -4.58 19.43 -2.13
N LEU A 53 -4.60 20.41 -1.24
CA LEU A 53 -5.70 21.36 -1.14
C LEU A 53 -5.87 22.23 -2.40
N SER A 54 -4.78 22.53 -3.13
CA SER A 54 -4.84 23.36 -4.34
C SER A 54 -5.60 22.72 -5.51
N LEU A 55 -5.71 21.38 -5.53
CA LEU A 55 -6.53 20.68 -6.52
C LEU A 55 -8.03 20.71 -6.18
N GLY A 56 -8.39 21.09 -4.96
CA GLY A 56 -9.76 21.21 -4.49
C GLY A 56 -10.38 19.92 -3.96
N PHE A 57 -11.35 20.04 -3.05
CA PHE A 57 -12.01 18.88 -2.43
C PHE A 57 -12.83 18.07 -3.43
N ASP A 58 -13.52 18.72 -4.35
CA ASP A 58 -14.37 18.03 -5.34
C ASP A 58 -13.53 17.14 -6.26
N PHE A 59 -12.36 17.62 -6.68
CA PHE A 59 -11.41 16.83 -7.46
C PHE A 59 -11.04 15.54 -6.71
N TRP A 60 -10.60 15.66 -5.46
CA TRP A 60 -10.19 14.50 -4.68
C TRP A 60 -11.34 13.56 -4.37
N ARG A 61 -12.53 14.09 -4.04
CA ARG A 61 -13.74 13.28 -3.80
C ARG A 61 -14.13 12.46 -5.02
N ILE A 62 -14.05 13.04 -6.23
CA ILE A 62 -14.38 12.34 -7.48
C ILE A 62 -13.31 11.30 -7.79
N VAL A 63 -12.03 11.69 -7.83
CA VAL A 63 -10.92 10.79 -8.17
C VAL A 63 -10.83 9.63 -7.18
N ALA A 64 -10.82 9.94 -5.89
CA ALA A 64 -10.74 8.94 -4.85
C ALA A 64 -12.02 8.10 -4.76
N GLY A 65 -13.19 8.65 -5.10
CA GLY A 65 -14.44 7.89 -5.17
C GLY A 65 -14.43 6.84 -6.28
N ILE A 66 -13.93 7.20 -7.47
CA ILE A 66 -13.72 6.24 -8.55
C ILE A 66 -12.74 5.15 -8.11
N LEU A 67 -11.61 5.53 -7.52
CA LEU A 67 -10.61 4.58 -7.02
C LEU A 67 -11.14 3.71 -5.87
N TRP A 68 -12.04 4.24 -5.05
CA TRP A 68 -12.70 3.51 -3.98
C TRP A 68 -13.66 2.47 -4.53
N ILE A 69 -14.50 2.83 -5.51
CA ILE A 69 -15.39 1.88 -6.18
C ILE A 69 -14.57 0.78 -6.85
N VAL A 70 -13.58 1.14 -7.66
CA VAL A 70 -12.72 0.18 -8.37
C VAL A 70 -11.97 -0.71 -7.37
N GLY A 71 -11.37 -0.13 -6.33
CA GLY A 71 -10.65 -0.88 -5.29
C GLY A 71 -11.54 -1.88 -4.56
N THR A 72 -12.77 -1.48 -4.22
CA THR A 72 -13.75 -2.33 -3.54
C THR A 72 -14.22 -3.47 -4.44
N VAL A 73 -14.50 -3.17 -5.70
CA VAL A 73 -14.87 -4.19 -6.70
C VAL A 73 -13.74 -5.20 -6.88
N LEU A 74 -12.50 -4.73 -7.02
CA LEU A 74 -11.33 -5.60 -7.14
C LEU A 74 -11.15 -6.48 -5.90
N PHE A 75 -11.30 -5.91 -4.70
CA PHE A 75 -11.23 -6.66 -3.44
C PHE A 75 -12.28 -7.79 -3.38
N ILE A 76 -13.55 -7.47 -3.64
CA ILE A 76 -14.64 -8.47 -3.64
C ILE A 76 -14.42 -9.52 -4.74
N MET A 77 -14.01 -9.08 -5.93
CA MET A 77 -13.78 -9.95 -7.08
C MET A 77 -12.69 -10.98 -6.79
N GLU A 78 -11.54 -10.54 -6.27
CA GLU A 78 -10.42 -11.43 -5.93
C GLU A 78 -10.79 -12.40 -4.81
N LEU A 79 -11.53 -11.94 -3.80
CA LEU A 79 -12.06 -12.81 -2.75
C LEU A 79 -13.09 -13.83 -3.26
N SER A 80 -13.85 -13.49 -4.30
CA SER A 80 -14.77 -14.43 -4.97
C SER A 80 -14.05 -15.48 -5.84
N GLY A 81 -12.71 -15.45 -5.89
CA GLY A 81 -11.90 -16.33 -6.74
C GLY A 81 -11.97 -15.95 -8.22
N ARG A 82 -12.29 -14.70 -8.54
CA ARG A 82 -12.28 -14.16 -9.91
C ARG A 82 -11.16 -13.15 -10.02
N THR A 83 -10.44 -13.16 -11.12
CA THR A 83 -9.34 -12.22 -11.35
C THR A 83 -9.32 -11.75 -12.79
N ILE A 84 -8.71 -10.61 -13.04
CA ILE A 84 -8.56 -10.08 -14.39
C ILE A 84 -7.22 -10.54 -14.96
N LYS A 85 -7.22 -11.32 -16.03
CA LYS A 85 -5.99 -11.71 -16.75
C LYS A 85 -6.06 -11.16 -18.18
N GLY A 86 -5.23 -10.16 -18.46
CA GLY A 86 -5.30 -9.43 -19.72
C GLY A 86 -6.62 -8.65 -19.81
N LYS A 87 -7.47 -8.98 -20.80
CA LYS A 87 -8.80 -8.37 -21.00
C LYS A 87 -9.96 -9.27 -20.58
N LYS A 88 -9.68 -10.44 -19.99
CA LYS A 88 -10.69 -11.44 -19.62
C LYS A 88 -10.77 -11.61 -18.10
N LEU A 89 -11.99 -11.80 -17.62
CA LEU A 89 -12.24 -12.26 -16.26
C LEU A 89 -12.06 -13.78 -16.25
N VAL A 90 -11.11 -14.26 -15.44
CA VAL A 90 -10.79 -15.69 -15.31
C VAL A 90 -10.98 -16.12 -13.87
N LYS A 91 -11.30 -17.39 -13.64
CA LYS A 91 -11.41 -17.93 -12.27
C LYS A 91 -10.01 -18.24 -11.74
N GLN A 92 -9.62 -17.55 -10.68
CA GLN A 92 -8.40 -17.83 -9.95
C GLN A 92 -8.69 -18.85 -8.86
N MET A 93 -8.12 -20.04 -9.01
CA MET A 93 -8.27 -21.11 -8.03
C MET A 93 -7.11 -21.02 -7.03
N ILE A 94 -7.39 -20.35 -5.92
CA ILE A 94 -6.57 -20.42 -4.71
C ILE A 94 -7.08 -21.62 -3.92
N LYS A 95 -6.19 -22.54 -3.57
CA LYS A 95 -6.59 -23.78 -2.89
C LYS A 95 -7.14 -23.52 -1.49
N TRP A 96 -6.67 -22.46 -0.83
CA TRP A 96 -6.97 -22.17 0.58
C TRP A 96 -6.68 -23.38 1.47
N ASP A 97 -5.53 -24.03 1.19
CA ASP A 97 -5.03 -25.11 2.03
C ASP A 97 -4.38 -24.55 3.30
N SER A 98 -3.94 -25.44 4.20
CA SER A 98 -3.31 -25.05 5.46
C SER A 98 -2.12 -24.10 5.30
N ILE A 99 -1.42 -24.14 4.16
CA ILE A 99 -0.27 -23.26 3.91
C ILE A 99 -0.76 -21.85 3.54
N ASP A 100 -1.78 -21.72 2.68
CA ASP A 100 -2.33 -20.40 2.33
C ASP A 100 -2.92 -19.70 3.58
N ILE A 101 -3.60 -20.46 4.44
CA ILE A 101 -4.13 -19.95 5.72
C ILE A 101 -2.97 -19.53 6.64
N ALA A 102 -1.94 -20.37 6.76
CA ALA A 102 -0.77 -20.04 7.57
C ALA A 102 -0.03 -18.81 7.07
N ILE A 103 0.12 -18.65 5.74
CA ILE A 103 0.71 -17.46 5.12
C ILE A 103 -0.08 -16.22 5.48
N ALA A 104 -1.41 -16.24 5.33
CA ALA A 104 -2.25 -15.10 5.67
C ALA A 104 -2.15 -14.73 7.16
N ALA A 105 -2.19 -15.73 8.04
CA ALA A 105 -2.07 -15.53 9.49
C ALA A 105 -0.69 -14.99 9.90
N LEU A 106 0.40 -15.55 9.36
CA LEU A 106 1.76 -15.09 9.65
C LEU A 106 2.01 -13.70 9.08
N ALA A 107 1.54 -13.41 7.87
CA ALA A 107 1.62 -12.08 7.28
C ALA A 107 0.86 -11.06 8.14
N ALA A 108 -0.34 -11.40 8.63
CA ALA A 108 -1.10 -10.57 9.55
C ALA A 108 -0.38 -10.34 10.89
N ALA A 109 0.20 -11.39 11.47
CA ALA A 109 0.91 -11.29 12.74
C ALA A 109 2.19 -10.44 12.63
N ILE A 110 3.00 -10.66 11.58
CA ILE A 110 4.24 -9.92 11.37
C ILE A 110 3.94 -8.46 11.02
N TYR A 111 3.01 -8.23 10.09
CA TYR A 111 2.64 -6.88 9.68
C TYR A 111 1.96 -6.11 10.81
N GLY A 112 0.91 -6.68 11.41
CA GLY A 112 0.16 -6.07 12.50
C GLY A 112 1.03 -5.87 13.74
N GLY A 113 1.79 -6.87 14.15
CA GLY A 113 2.74 -6.75 15.27
C GLY A 113 3.81 -5.68 15.01
N GLY A 114 4.36 -5.62 13.79
CA GLY A 114 5.31 -4.59 13.39
C GLY A 114 4.73 -3.17 13.48
N LEU A 115 3.45 -2.99 13.10
CA LEU A 115 2.76 -1.71 13.23
C LEU A 115 2.52 -1.31 14.68
N VAL A 116 2.19 -2.27 15.56
CA VAL A 116 1.94 -2.01 16.99
C VAL A 116 3.22 -1.62 17.71
N VAL A 117 4.32 -2.35 17.49
CA VAL A 117 5.62 -2.04 18.11
C VAL A 117 6.11 -0.64 17.72
N THR A 118 5.70 -0.16 16.55
CA THR A 118 6.09 1.15 16.02
C THR A 118 5.05 2.25 16.24
N ALA A 119 3.96 1.96 16.99
CA ALA A 119 2.85 2.90 17.21
C ALA A 119 3.15 4.10 18.13
N GLY A 120 4.39 4.24 18.63
CA GLY A 120 4.77 5.29 19.58
C GLY A 120 4.81 6.72 19.03
N LEU A 121 4.76 6.92 17.71
CA LEU A 121 4.82 8.24 17.06
C LEU A 121 3.51 8.57 16.35
N ILE A 122 2.51 8.96 17.14
CA ILE A 122 1.17 9.33 16.68
C ILE A 122 1.22 10.63 15.90
N VAL A 123 0.57 10.67 14.73
CA VAL A 123 0.52 11.86 13.87
C VAL A 123 -0.84 12.51 13.91
N ILE A 124 -1.90 11.72 13.72
CA ILE A 124 -3.28 12.16 13.92
C ILE A 124 -3.92 11.18 14.92
N PRO A 125 -4.23 11.62 16.16
CA PRO A 125 -4.83 10.76 17.18
C PRO A 125 -6.09 10.09 16.66
N GLY A 126 -6.18 8.76 16.78
CA GLY A 126 -7.33 8.00 16.29
C GLY A 126 -7.24 7.54 14.83
N PHE A 127 -6.30 8.05 14.03
CA PHE A 127 -6.30 7.84 12.57
C PHE A 127 -4.99 7.30 12.01
N THR A 128 -3.84 7.88 12.38
CA THR A 128 -2.57 7.48 11.79
C THR A 128 -1.35 7.84 12.63
N TRP A 129 -0.32 7.04 12.48
CA TRP A 129 0.99 7.16 13.12
C TRP A 129 2.08 6.87 12.08
N ILE A 130 3.35 7.00 12.46
CA ILE A 130 4.46 6.58 11.59
C ILE A 130 4.48 5.06 11.51
N ARG A 131 4.48 4.49 10.30
CA ARG A 131 4.24 3.04 10.08
C ARG A 131 5.42 2.36 9.36
N PRO A 132 6.57 2.13 10.03
CA PRO A 132 7.71 1.44 9.44
C PRO A 132 7.40 0.09 8.82
N ALA A 133 6.47 -0.68 9.41
CA ALA A 133 6.08 -1.99 8.89
C ALA A 133 5.41 -1.95 7.50
N ASN A 134 5.03 -0.77 6.98
CA ASN A 134 4.50 -0.63 5.62
C ASN A 134 5.50 -1.05 4.53
N MET A 135 6.80 -1.11 4.85
CA MET A 135 7.81 -1.72 3.99
C MET A 135 7.51 -3.18 3.61
N LEU A 136 6.75 -3.90 4.46
CA LEU A 136 6.37 -5.29 4.24
C LEU A 136 5.18 -5.44 3.30
N ALA A 137 4.35 -4.40 3.14
CA ALA A 137 3.07 -4.53 2.47
C ALA A 137 3.21 -4.92 0.98
N PRO A 138 3.94 -4.15 0.15
CA PRO A 138 4.23 -4.57 -1.22
C PRO A 138 4.96 -5.90 -1.31
N VAL A 139 5.87 -6.18 -0.36
CA VAL A 139 6.67 -7.41 -0.33
C VAL A 139 5.79 -8.65 -0.11
N PHE A 140 4.86 -8.61 0.85
CA PHE A 140 3.93 -9.72 1.08
C PHE A 140 2.99 -9.94 -0.10
N GLY A 141 2.54 -8.86 -0.75
CA GLY A 141 1.77 -8.95 -1.98
C GLY A 141 2.52 -9.67 -3.10
N ILE A 142 3.74 -9.23 -3.43
CA ILE A 142 4.49 -9.83 -4.54
C ILE A 142 4.95 -11.27 -4.27
N LEU A 143 5.21 -11.63 -3.01
CA LEU A 143 5.68 -12.97 -2.65
C LEU A 143 4.53 -13.96 -2.49
N PHE A 144 3.46 -13.57 -1.81
CA PHE A 144 2.42 -14.47 -1.35
C PHE A 144 1.06 -14.25 -2.02
N GLY A 145 0.91 -13.24 -2.87
CA GLY A 145 -0.32 -12.97 -3.61
C GLY A 145 -1.50 -12.63 -2.71
N ILE A 146 -2.69 -13.13 -3.05
CA ILE A 146 -3.94 -12.84 -2.31
C ILE A 146 -3.85 -13.22 -0.83
N PRO A 147 -3.34 -14.41 -0.42
CA PRO A 147 -3.09 -14.71 1.00
C PRO A 147 -2.26 -13.64 1.72
N GLY A 148 -1.19 -13.14 1.07
CA GLY A 148 -0.37 -12.04 1.59
C GLY A 148 -1.17 -10.74 1.73
N CYS A 149 -1.96 -10.39 0.72
CA CYS A 149 -2.80 -9.18 0.73
C CYS A 149 -3.87 -9.22 1.82
N ILE A 150 -4.48 -10.40 2.05
CA ILE A 150 -5.42 -10.63 3.15
C ILE A 150 -4.72 -10.53 4.50
N GLY A 151 -3.50 -11.06 4.60
CA GLY A 151 -2.64 -10.86 5.76
C GLY A 151 -2.44 -9.37 6.09
N LEU A 152 -2.22 -8.52 5.09
CA LEU A 152 -2.09 -7.07 5.31
C LEU A 152 -3.38 -6.41 5.80
N ALA A 153 -4.52 -6.81 5.24
CA ALA A 153 -5.83 -6.30 5.65
C ALA A 153 -6.12 -6.61 7.13
N PHE A 154 -5.97 -7.88 7.51
CA PHE A 154 -6.14 -8.30 8.90
C PHE A 154 -5.04 -7.80 9.82
N GLY A 155 -3.80 -7.72 9.35
CA GLY A 155 -2.69 -7.17 10.12
C GLY A 155 -2.92 -5.69 10.47
N ASN A 156 -3.48 -4.90 9.54
CA ASN A 156 -3.92 -3.54 9.86
C ASN A 156 -5.01 -3.52 10.93
N LEU A 157 -6.03 -4.37 10.80
CA LEU A 157 -7.13 -4.44 11.78
C LEU A 157 -6.61 -4.82 13.18
N ILE A 158 -5.67 -5.77 13.26
CA ILE A 158 -5.00 -6.16 14.51
C ILE A 158 -4.23 -4.97 15.08
N ALA A 159 -3.51 -4.22 14.24
CA ALA A 159 -2.76 -3.06 14.68
C ALA A 159 -3.68 -1.94 15.21
N ASP A 160 -4.81 -1.69 14.55
CA ASP A 160 -5.80 -0.72 15.01
C ASP A 160 -6.42 -1.17 16.34
N ALA A 161 -6.73 -2.46 16.49
CA ALA A 161 -7.28 -3.02 17.73
C ALA A 161 -6.30 -2.91 18.91
N LEU A 162 -5.04 -3.29 18.71
CA LEU A 162 -4.03 -3.27 19.77
C LEU A 162 -3.48 -1.86 20.04
N GLY A 163 -3.50 -0.98 19.04
CA GLY A 163 -3.11 0.42 19.16
C GLY A 163 -4.19 1.32 19.77
N GLY A 164 -5.41 0.81 19.97
CA GLY A 164 -6.54 1.57 20.51
C GLY A 164 -7.23 2.49 19.49
N TYR A 165 -7.05 2.23 18.20
CA TYR A 165 -7.58 3.03 17.09
C TYR A 165 -8.69 2.33 16.30
N LEU A 166 -9.14 1.15 16.76
CA LEU A 166 -10.21 0.41 16.10
C LEU A 166 -11.51 1.22 16.09
N GLY A 167 -11.98 1.55 14.89
CA GLY A 167 -13.22 2.30 14.70
C GLY A 167 -13.74 2.21 13.27
N PHE A 168 -14.69 3.07 12.92
CA PHE A 168 -15.26 3.10 11.56
C PHE A 168 -14.20 3.38 10.48
N GLY A 169 -13.13 4.12 10.81
CA GLY A 169 -12.00 4.34 9.90
C GLY A 169 -11.26 3.05 9.52
N SER A 170 -11.24 2.05 10.39
CA SER A 170 -10.54 0.78 10.18
C SER A 170 -11.12 -0.06 9.02
N ILE A 171 -12.37 0.20 8.61
CA ILE A 171 -12.97 -0.44 7.42
C ILE A 171 -12.24 0.03 6.16
N GLY A 172 -12.03 1.35 6.03
CA GLY A 172 -11.23 1.93 4.96
C GLY A 172 -9.79 1.42 5.01
N GLY A 173 -9.21 1.37 6.23
CA GLY A 173 -7.89 0.79 6.47
C GLY A 173 -7.77 -0.66 6.01
N PHE A 174 -8.74 -1.51 6.31
CA PHE A 174 -8.73 -2.93 5.96
C PHE A 174 -8.54 -3.15 4.46
N ILE A 175 -9.37 -2.50 3.63
CA ILE A 175 -9.28 -2.63 2.16
C ILE A 175 -8.09 -1.81 1.60
N GLY A 176 -7.79 -0.64 2.17
CA GLY A 176 -6.63 0.15 1.76
C GLY A 176 -5.30 -0.61 1.90
N ASN A 177 -5.11 -1.33 3.00
CA ASN A 177 -3.91 -2.13 3.22
C ASN A 177 -3.89 -3.43 2.37
N PHE A 178 -5.05 -4.00 2.05
CA PHE A 178 -5.13 -5.04 1.01
C PHE A 178 -4.59 -4.52 -0.33
N LEU A 179 -5.01 -3.32 -0.73
CA LEU A 179 -4.59 -2.70 -1.99
C LEU A 179 -3.08 -2.42 -2.03
N LEU A 180 -2.44 -2.10 -0.90
CA LEU A 180 -0.98 -1.91 -0.84
C LEU A 180 -0.20 -3.13 -1.36
N GLY A 181 -0.63 -4.35 -0.99
CA GLY A 181 -0.03 -5.58 -1.50
C GLY A 181 -0.57 -5.99 -2.86
N TYR A 182 -1.86 -5.78 -3.10
CA TYR A 182 -2.55 -6.26 -4.30
C TYR A 182 -2.07 -5.60 -5.59
N ILE A 183 -1.81 -4.28 -5.57
CA ILE A 183 -1.33 -3.55 -6.75
C ILE A 183 0.00 -4.13 -7.28
N PRO A 184 1.09 -4.19 -6.50
CA PRO A 184 2.33 -4.77 -6.99
C PRO A 184 2.24 -6.27 -7.29
N TYR A 185 1.45 -7.02 -6.52
CA TYR A 185 1.12 -8.42 -6.86
C TYR A 185 0.60 -8.54 -8.30
N LYS A 186 -0.37 -7.69 -8.66
CA LYS A 186 -1.12 -7.81 -9.90
C LYS A 186 -0.42 -7.23 -11.11
N PHE A 187 0.22 -6.07 -10.96
CA PHE A 187 0.75 -5.29 -12.08
C PHE A 187 2.24 -5.55 -12.37
N MET A 188 3.01 -6.02 -11.39
CA MET A 188 4.40 -6.41 -11.64
C MET A 188 4.44 -7.71 -12.44
N ARG A 189 5.29 -7.74 -13.47
CA ARG A 189 5.47 -8.95 -14.30
C ARG A 189 6.54 -9.90 -13.75
N ASP A 190 7.51 -9.33 -13.05
CA ASP A 190 8.63 -10.04 -12.43
C ASP A 190 8.70 -9.59 -10.97
N HIS A 191 8.51 -10.53 -10.04
CA HIS A 191 8.50 -10.30 -8.58
C HIS A 191 9.86 -10.55 -7.93
N SER A 192 10.91 -10.84 -8.71
CA SER A 192 12.22 -11.24 -8.20
C SER A 192 13.08 -10.09 -7.67
N LEU A 193 12.82 -8.85 -8.10
CA LEU A 193 13.63 -7.66 -7.85
C LEU A 193 15.10 -7.79 -8.26
N ARG A 194 15.40 -8.73 -9.16
CA ARG A 194 16.75 -9.01 -9.67
C ARG A 194 17.01 -8.42 -11.05
N SER A 195 15.96 -8.07 -11.77
CA SER A 195 16.03 -7.40 -13.06
C SER A 195 15.76 -5.90 -12.90
N SER A 196 16.38 -5.07 -13.75
CA SER A 196 16.11 -3.63 -13.79
C SER A 196 14.63 -3.32 -14.02
N LYS A 197 13.95 -4.15 -14.83
CA LYS A 197 12.52 -4.07 -15.06
C LYS A 197 11.70 -4.37 -13.81
N SER A 198 12.04 -5.41 -13.04
CA SER A 198 11.36 -5.71 -11.77
C SER A 198 11.53 -4.60 -10.75
N ILE A 199 12.72 -3.98 -10.69
CA ILE A 199 12.98 -2.82 -9.84
C ILE A 199 12.11 -1.63 -10.28
N PHE A 200 12.07 -1.33 -11.59
CA PHE A 200 11.20 -0.28 -12.13
C PHE A 200 9.74 -0.53 -11.78
N ASP A 201 9.24 -1.75 -12.04
CA ASP A 201 7.86 -2.14 -11.76
C ASP A 201 7.55 -2.02 -10.25
N PHE A 202 8.52 -2.31 -9.37
CA PHE A 202 8.34 -2.16 -7.93
C PHE A 202 8.24 -0.69 -7.49
N TYR A 203 9.09 0.20 -7.99
CA TYR A 203 8.98 1.62 -7.66
C TYR A 203 7.70 2.24 -8.23
N LEU A 204 7.28 1.82 -9.42
CA LEU A 204 6.04 2.31 -10.02
C LEU A 204 4.80 1.76 -9.28
N TRP A 205 4.64 0.44 -9.24
CA TRP A 205 3.41 -0.19 -8.73
C TRP A 205 3.43 -0.41 -7.23
N GLY A 206 4.58 -0.82 -6.69
CA GLY A 206 4.74 -1.17 -5.28
C GLY A 206 5.00 0.02 -4.38
N VAL A 207 5.60 1.11 -4.87
CA VAL A 207 5.84 2.32 -4.07
C VAL A 207 4.84 3.41 -4.41
N LEU A 208 4.80 3.91 -5.65
CA LEU A 208 3.99 5.08 -5.99
C LEU A 208 2.49 4.77 -6.04
N VAL A 209 2.08 3.85 -6.93
CA VAL A 209 0.66 3.63 -7.22
C VAL A 209 -0.05 2.99 -6.02
N SER A 210 0.54 1.98 -5.40
CA SER A 210 -0.02 1.34 -4.20
C SER A 210 -0.20 2.35 -3.06
N SER A 211 0.81 3.17 -2.75
CA SER A 211 0.76 4.14 -1.66
C SER A 211 -0.29 5.21 -1.92
N LEU A 212 -0.37 5.71 -3.15
CA LEU A 212 -1.33 6.73 -3.53
C LEU A 212 -2.75 6.17 -3.50
N TRP A 213 -2.98 5.00 -4.09
CA TRP A 213 -4.30 4.40 -4.11
C TRP A 213 -4.77 4.07 -2.70
N CYS A 214 -3.92 3.47 -1.86
CA CYS A 214 -4.23 3.23 -0.46
C CYS A 214 -4.61 4.53 0.28
N ALA A 215 -3.80 5.59 0.15
CA ALA A 215 -4.08 6.87 0.78
C ALA A 215 -5.44 7.45 0.34
N LEU A 216 -5.71 7.47 -0.97
CA LEU A 216 -6.96 8.00 -1.52
C LEU A 216 -8.16 7.15 -1.13
N TYR A 217 -8.03 5.82 -1.15
CA TYR A 217 -9.09 4.89 -0.78
C TYR A 217 -9.54 5.13 0.68
N ILE A 218 -8.57 5.18 1.60
CA ILE A 218 -8.87 5.41 3.02
C ILE A 218 -9.44 6.81 3.23
N SER A 219 -8.86 7.83 2.59
CA SER A 219 -9.30 9.23 2.74
C SER A 219 -10.73 9.43 2.24
N TRP A 220 -11.11 8.81 1.12
CA TRP A 220 -12.48 8.86 0.63
C TRP A 220 -13.46 8.22 1.61
N TRP A 221 -13.10 7.04 2.16
CA TRP A 221 -13.91 6.39 3.18
C TRP A 221 -14.08 7.28 4.42
N LEU A 222 -13.02 7.92 4.88
CA LEU A 222 -13.07 8.83 6.03
C LEU A 222 -13.93 10.07 5.78
N ASP A 223 -13.92 10.62 4.57
CA ASP A 223 -14.74 11.80 4.20
C ASP A 223 -16.23 11.45 4.15
N VAL A 224 -16.59 10.32 3.53
CA VAL A 224 -17.99 9.87 3.50
C VAL A 224 -18.48 9.44 4.88
N ALA A 225 -17.61 8.80 5.68
CA ALA A 225 -17.93 8.40 7.05
C ALA A 225 -17.73 9.53 8.07
N GLN A 226 -17.49 10.78 7.64
CA GLN A 226 -17.16 11.92 8.51
C GLN A 226 -18.08 12.08 9.73
N PRO A 227 -19.42 11.88 9.65
CA PRO A 227 -20.29 11.96 10.82
C PRO A 227 -19.98 10.93 11.92
N LEU A 228 -19.33 9.82 11.58
CA LEU A 228 -18.99 8.73 12.49
C LEU A 228 -17.53 8.78 12.96
N VAL A 229 -16.61 9.22 12.08
CA VAL A 229 -15.18 9.33 12.43
C VAL A 229 -14.80 10.68 13.02
N GLY A 230 -15.49 11.77 12.66
CA GLY A 230 -15.28 13.09 13.25
C GLY A 230 -14.05 13.87 12.72
N LEU A 231 -13.28 13.34 11.77
CA LEU A 231 -12.15 14.07 11.18
C LEU A 231 -12.65 15.07 10.11
N PRO A 232 -12.34 16.38 10.21
CA PRO A 232 -12.78 17.34 9.21
C PRO A 232 -12.21 17.07 7.81
N PRO A 233 -12.95 17.33 6.71
CA PRO A 233 -12.45 17.13 5.34
C PRO A 233 -11.14 17.87 5.03
N LEU A 234 -10.95 19.06 5.63
CA LEU A 234 -9.70 19.80 5.53
C LEU A 234 -8.50 18.97 6.04
N PHE A 235 -8.67 18.27 7.16
CA PHE A 235 -7.63 17.42 7.76
C PHE A 235 -7.50 16.10 7.00
N ILE A 236 -8.60 15.54 6.50
CA ILE A 236 -8.57 14.32 5.68
C ILE A 236 -7.72 14.56 4.42
N TRP A 237 -8.07 15.57 3.62
CA TRP A 237 -7.43 15.79 2.32
C TRP A 237 -6.11 16.56 2.41
N GLY A 238 -5.99 17.48 3.36
CA GLY A 238 -4.78 18.31 3.53
C GLY A 238 -3.72 17.68 4.44
N TRP A 239 -4.07 16.76 5.33
CA TRP A 239 -3.11 16.14 6.24
C TRP A 239 -3.04 14.62 6.06
N PHE A 240 -4.14 13.92 6.32
CA PHE A 240 -4.16 12.47 6.37
C PHE A 240 -3.76 11.85 5.02
N ALA A 241 -4.39 12.25 3.92
CA ALA A 241 -4.12 11.72 2.59
C ALA A 241 -2.64 11.88 2.16
N PRO A 242 -2.07 13.10 2.15
CA PRO A 242 -0.66 13.26 1.80
C PRO A 242 0.28 12.57 2.80
N PHE A 243 -0.06 12.56 4.10
CA PHE A 243 0.76 11.89 5.10
C PHE A 243 0.81 10.37 4.88
N VAL A 244 -0.34 9.73 4.66
CA VAL A 244 -0.40 8.28 4.39
C VAL A 244 0.38 7.94 3.11
N PHE A 245 0.26 8.76 2.06
CA PHE A 245 1.05 8.57 0.85
C PHE A 245 2.56 8.60 1.14
N VAL A 246 3.05 9.65 1.80
CA VAL A 246 4.47 9.83 2.11
C VAL A 246 4.99 8.74 3.06
N ASN A 247 4.23 8.43 4.12
CA ASN A 247 4.57 7.44 5.13
C ASN A 247 4.69 6.04 4.52
N ASN A 248 3.77 5.66 3.62
CA ASN A 248 3.86 4.40 2.88
C ASN A 248 5.03 4.39 1.89
N ALA A 249 5.18 5.48 1.12
CA ALA A 249 6.16 5.55 0.05
C ALA A 249 7.60 5.52 0.59
N ILE A 250 7.92 6.26 1.65
CA ILE A 250 9.30 6.40 2.14
C ILE A 250 9.90 5.08 2.63
N VAL A 251 9.19 4.36 3.49
CA VAL A 251 9.70 3.11 4.08
C VAL A 251 9.71 1.99 3.05
N THR A 252 8.72 1.98 2.15
CA THR A 252 8.67 1.01 1.06
C THR A 252 9.77 1.25 0.05
N ALA A 253 10.02 2.51 -0.36
CA ALA A 253 11.06 2.84 -1.34
C ALA A 253 12.44 2.40 -0.86
N ILE A 254 12.74 2.62 0.41
CA ILE A 254 14.08 2.39 0.97
C ILE A 254 14.29 0.91 1.31
N VAL A 255 13.35 0.30 2.03
CA VAL A 255 13.55 -1.04 2.63
C VAL A 255 12.88 -2.15 1.81
N GLY A 256 11.77 -1.84 1.13
CA GLY A 256 11.00 -2.81 0.34
C GLY A 256 11.81 -3.57 -0.70
N PRO A 257 12.62 -2.92 -1.57
CA PRO A 257 13.41 -3.62 -2.57
C PRO A 257 14.45 -4.56 -1.95
N ALA A 258 15.11 -4.14 -0.87
CA ALA A 258 16.10 -4.95 -0.17
C ALA A 258 15.47 -6.21 0.43
N LEU A 259 14.33 -6.06 1.11
CA LEU A 259 13.58 -7.19 1.67
C LEU A 259 13.12 -8.15 0.58
N GLY A 260 12.50 -7.65 -0.48
CA GLY A 260 12.02 -8.51 -1.56
C GLY A 260 13.16 -9.23 -2.29
N TYR A 261 14.31 -8.57 -2.51
CA TYR A 261 15.49 -9.19 -3.13
C TYR A 261 16.05 -10.38 -2.30
N VAL A 262 16.06 -10.24 -0.97
CA VAL A 262 16.55 -11.25 -0.02
C VAL A 262 15.53 -12.39 0.14
N LEU A 263 14.24 -12.06 0.29
CA LEU A 263 13.20 -13.04 0.60
C LEU A 263 12.74 -13.85 -0.62
N TYR A 264 12.72 -13.26 -1.81
CA TYR A 264 12.27 -13.92 -3.03
C TYR A 264 12.90 -15.30 -3.29
N PRO A 265 14.25 -15.48 -3.29
CA PRO A 265 14.84 -16.79 -3.55
C PRO A 265 14.46 -17.84 -2.50
N VAL A 266 14.31 -17.44 -1.23
CA VAL A 266 13.92 -18.34 -0.14
C VAL A 266 12.48 -18.81 -0.33
N VAL A 267 11.56 -17.87 -0.54
CA VAL A 267 10.13 -18.15 -0.78
C VAL A 267 9.93 -19.01 -2.03
N LYS A 268 10.67 -18.73 -3.11
CA LYS A 268 10.61 -19.50 -4.35
C LYS A 268 11.15 -20.92 -4.16
N LYS A 269 12.28 -21.08 -3.46
CA LYS A 269 12.87 -22.40 -3.17
C LYS A 269 11.93 -23.29 -2.35
N TRP A 270 11.13 -22.70 -1.47
CA TRP A 270 10.18 -23.43 -0.62
C TRP A 270 8.81 -23.65 -1.29
N GLY A 271 8.62 -23.23 -2.55
CA GLY A 271 7.33 -23.35 -3.24
C GLY A 271 6.20 -22.54 -2.57
N LEU A 272 6.57 -21.50 -1.80
CA LEU A 272 5.63 -20.62 -1.12
C LEU A 272 5.21 -19.43 -1.99
N HIS A 273 5.92 -19.19 -3.09
CA HIS A 273 5.59 -18.10 -4.00
C HIS A 273 4.21 -18.34 -4.62
N TRP A 274 3.37 -17.30 -4.67
CA TRP A 274 1.99 -17.43 -5.11
C TRP A 274 1.84 -18.08 -6.49
N SER A 275 2.79 -17.81 -7.40
CA SER A 275 2.73 -18.34 -8.77
C SER A 275 2.96 -19.85 -8.87
N ASP A 276 3.53 -20.48 -7.84
CA ASP A 276 3.68 -21.94 -7.77
C ASP A 276 2.43 -22.62 -7.19
N ARG A 277 1.50 -21.83 -6.65
CA ARG A 277 0.37 -22.32 -5.85
C ARG A 277 -0.99 -22.02 -6.47
N VAL A 278 -1.06 -20.98 -7.31
CA VAL A 278 -2.30 -20.53 -7.96
C VAL A 278 -2.46 -21.17 -9.34
N THR A 279 -3.66 -21.67 -9.62
CA THR A 279 -4.06 -22.10 -10.96
C THR A 279 -5.20 -21.21 -11.50
N PHE A 280 -5.29 -21.11 -12.82
CA PHE A 280 -6.35 -20.36 -13.50
C PHE A 280 -7.20 -21.35 -14.29
N ALA A 281 -8.52 -21.34 -14.09
CA ALA A 281 -9.43 -22.03 -14.98
C ALA A 281 -9.73 -21.10 -16.18
N GLU A 282 -9.59 -21.63 -17.39
CA GLU A 282 -9.93 -20.96 -18.64
C GLU A 282 -11.44 -20.91 -18.87
#